data_AF-A0A6P0SL06-F1
#
_entry.id   AF-A0A6P0SL06-F1
#
_cell.length_a   1.000
_cell.length_b   1.000
_cell.length_c   1.000
_cell.angle_alpha   90.00
_cell.angle_beta   90.00
_cell.angle_gamma   90.00
#
_symmetry.space_group_name_H-M   'P 1'
#
loop_
_entity.id
_entity.type
_entity.pdbx_description
1 polymer ?
#
loop_
_entity_poly.entity_id
_entity_poly.type
_entity_poly.pdbx_seq_one_letter_code
_entity_poly.pdbx_strand_id
1 'polypeptide(L)'
;MLIKIKALGLALCLALSCMAFNVQSAIAAPGFQEVSGETCPQGSIYVTVDEAEKHRSEICNTLGTWSIARLADGGSMDGSGYDCKVRGEDSRGLGNAVCKQLNATITNKDGYCPNGYTLATYSDAVSNQDTLCNNPQVGPWHIMRLHDSGSMDGPGYDCKIRPEDTRALGNSICVESL
;
A
#
# COMPACT_ATOMS: atom_id res chain seq x y z
N MET A 1 -62.34 0.72 60.23
CA MET A 1 -61.59 -0.03 61.26
C MET A 1 -60.39 -0.67 60.56
N LEU A 2 -59.23 -0.63 61.22
CA LEU A 2 -57.84 -0.92 60.77
C LEU A 2 -57.67 -2.12 59.82
N ILE A 3 -56.71 -2.14 58.87
CA ILE A 3 -55.27 -2.35 59.13
C ILE A 3 -54.39 -1.71 58.04
N LYS A 4 -53.31 -1.04 58.50
CA LYS A 4 -52.15 -0.52 57.75
C LYS A 4 -51.19 -1.69 57.43
N ILE A 5 -50.31 -1.57 56.43
CA ILE A 5 -48.82 -1.55 56.61
C ILE A 5 -48.09 -1.63 55.25
N LYS A 6 -47.14 -0.69 55.15
CA LYS A 6 -46.09 -0.40 54.18
C LYS A 6 -45.49 -1.59 53.40
N ALA A 7 -45.43 -1.46 52.08
CA ALA A 7 -44.47 -2.18 51.24
C ALA A 7 -43.08 -1.53 51.38
N LEU A 8 -42.17 -2.21 52.06
CA LEU A 8 -40.73 -1.94 52.04
C LEU A 8 -40.08 -3.13 51.32
N GLY A 9 -40.10 -3.10 49.98
CA GLY A 9 -39.48 -4.11 49.13
C GLY A 9 -38.07 -3.67 48.77
N LEU A 10 -37.10 -4.28 49.45
CA LEU A 10 -35.67 -4.13 49.29
C LEU A 10 -35.23 -4.34 47.82
N ALA A 11 -34.75 -3.28 47.17
CA ALA A 11 -34.20 -3.36 45.82
C ALA A 11 -32.82 -4.05 45.86
N LEU A 12 -32.80 -5.34 45.55
CA LEU A 12 -31.58 -6.09 45.28
C LEU A 12 -31.08 -5.72 43.87
N CYS A 13 -30.31 -4.64 43.76
CA CYS A 13 -29.51 -4.34 42.57
C CYS A 13 -28.40 -5.39 42.44
N LEU A 14 -28.72 -6.52 41.82
CA LEU A 14 -27.73 -7.43 41.28
C LEU A 14 -26.98 -6.70 40.17
N ALA A 15 -25.73 -6.36 40.46
CA ALA A 15 -24.78 -5.76 39.54
C ALA A 15 -24.61 -6.67 38.31
N LEU A 16 -25.36 -6.37 37.25
CA LEU A 16 -25.10 -6.88 35.92
C LEU A 16 -23.98 -6.00 35.35
N SER A 17 -22.74 -6.46 35.55
CA SER A 17 -21.58 -5.90 34.89
C SER A 17 -21.76 -6.05 33.38
N CYS A 18 -22.19 -4.98 32.72
CA CYS A 18 -22.08 -4.82 31.28
C CYS A 18 -20.59 -4.84 30.94
N MET A 19 -20.01 -6.03 30.70
CA MET A 19 -18.78 -6.14 29.95
C MET A 19 -19.08 -5.65 28.55
N ALA A 20 -18.81 -4.37 28.31
CA ALA A 20 -18.66 -3.85 26.97
C ALA A 20 -17.48 -4.62 26.36
N PHE A 21 -17.79 -5.67 25.60
CA PHE A 21 -16.85 -6.21 24.64
C PHE A 21 -16.55 -5.08 23.66
N ASN A 22 -15.45 -4.39 23.89
CA ASN A 22 -14.81 -3.60 22.85
C ASN A 22 -14.43 -4.59 21.76
N VAL A 23 -15.31 -4.74 20.76
CA VAL A 23 -14.91 -5.23 19.45
C VAL A 23 -13.99 -4.17 18.88
N GLN A 24 -12.70 -4.32 19.16
CA GLN A 24 -11.68 -3.64 18.38
C GLN A 24 -11.83 -4.21 16.97
N SER A 25 -12.46 -3.46 16.06
CA SER A 25 -12.41 -3.78 14.65
C SER A 25 -10.94 -3.96 14.30
N ALA A 26 -10.56 -5.14 13.80
CA ALA A 26 -9.29 -5.30 13.14
C ALA A 26 -9.31 -4.29 11.98
N ILE A 27 -8.52 -3.22 12.11
CA ILE A 27 -8.20 -2.36 10.98
C ILE A 27 -7.60 -3.35 9.97
N ALA A 28 -8.22 -3.45 8.79
CA ALA A 28 -7.69 -4.31 7.73
C ALA A 28 -6.19 -4.03 7.64
N ALA A 29 -5.38 -5.09 7.65
CA ALA A 29 -3.95 -4.95 7.46
C ALA A 29 -3.73 -4.02 6.25
N PRO A 30 -2.70 -3.16 6.26
CA PRO A 30 -2.38 -2.34 5.09
C PRO A 30 -2.40 -3.23 3.85
N GLY A 31 -2.81 -2.65 2.71
CA GLY A 31 -3.17 -3.34 1.47
C GLY A 31 -2.04 -4.09 0.77
N PHE A 32 -1.19 -4.75 1.53
CA PHE A 32 -0.13 -5.67 1.16
C PHE A 32 -0.72 -7.05 0.90
N GLN A 33 -0.20 -7.69 -0.14
CA GLN A 33 -0.56 -9.03 -0.53
C GLN A 33 0.68 -9.77 -0.98
N GLU A 34 0.81 -11.03 -0.53
CA GLU A 34 1.70 -11.98 -1.17
C GLU A 34 1.06 -12.43 -2.48
N VAL A 35 1.81 -12.36 -3.57
CA VAL A 35 1.43 -12.92 -4.86
C VAL A 35 2.40 -14.02 -5.27
N SER A 36 1.88 -15.03 -5.97
CA SER A 36 2.74 -16.08 -6.54
C SER A 36 3.48 -15.56 -7.77
N GLY A 37 4.76 -15.90 -7.87
CA GLY A 37 5.68 -15.35 -8.85
C GLY A 37 6.28 -14.01 -8.41
N GLU A 38 7.31 -13.57 -9.11
CA GLU A 38 8.06 -12.35 -8.75
C GLU A 38 7.48 -11.07 -9.37
N THR A 39 6.23 -11.08 -9.83
CA THR A 39 5.63 -9.95 -10.57
C THR A 39 4.29 -9.56 -9.99
N CYS A 40 4.14 -8.27 -9.71
CA CYS A 40 2.87 -7.72 -9.27
C CYS A 40 1.85 -7.68 -10.43
N PRO A 41 0.60 -8.09 -10.20
CA PRO A 41 -0.45 -8.02 -11.21
C PRO A 41 -0.79 -6.57 -11.59
N GLN A 42 -1.46 -6.40 -12.73
CA GLN A 42 -2.02 -5.10 -13.16
C GLN A 42 -2.87 -4.47 -12.06
N GLY A 43 -2.69 -3.16 -11.87
CA GLY A 43 -3.34 -2.38 -10.81
C GLY A 43 -2.61 -2.46 -9.46
N SER A 44 -1.44 -3.09 -9.41
CA SER A 44 -0.62 -3.19 -8.21
C SER A 44 0.86 -2.92 -8.51
N ILE A 45 1.60 -2.56 -7.47
CA ILE A 45 3.04 -2.27 -7.52
C ILE A 45 3.75 -2.98 -6.38
N TYR A 46 5.07 -3.14 -6.48
CA TYR A 46 5.85 -3.74 -5.41
C TYR A 46 5.81 -2.89 -4.14
N VAL A 47 5.89 -3.55 -2.99
CA VAL A 47 6.25 -2.89 -1.73
C VAL A 47 7.74 -2.57 -1.76
N THR A 48 8.12 -1.37 -1.31
CA THR A 48 9.53 -0.99 -1.25
C THR A 48 10.23 -1.62 -0.04
N VAL A 49 11.56 -1.63 -0.03
CA VAL A 49 12.35 -2.07 1.12
C VAL A 49 12.04 -1.22 2.36
N ASP A 50 11.92 0.09 2.20
CA ASP A 50 11.59 1.01 3.30
C ASP A 50 10.20 0.75 3.87
N GLU A 51 9.21 0.48 3.02
CA GLU A 51 7.87 0.08 3.44
C GLU A 51 7.88 -1.27 4.16
N ALA A 52 8.64 -2.25 3.63
CA ALA A 52 8.81 -3.55 4.25
C ALA A 52 9.46 -3.46 5.63
N GLU A 53 10.42 -2.55 5.81
CA GLU A 53 11.03 -2.28 7.10
C GLU A 53 10.06 -1.63 8.09
N LYS A 54 9.34 -0.59 7.64
CA LYS A 54 8.38 0.16 8.45
C LYS A 54 7.17 -0.68 8.87
N HIS A 55 6.71 -1.56 7.98
CA HIS A 55 5.52 -2.41 8.16
C HIS A 55 5.86 -3.90 8.33
N ARG A 56 7.08 -4.21 8.81
CA ARG A 56 7.62 -5.58 8.84
C ARG A 56 6.69 -6.60 9.48
N SER A 57 6.09 -6.28 10.63
CA SER A 57 5.17 -7.21 11.31
C SER A 57 3.93 -7.50 10.47
N GLU A 58 3.34 -6.46 9.89
CA GLU A 58 2.10 -6.55 9.11
C GLU A 58 2.33 -7.35 7.83
N ILE A 59 3.38 -7.02 7.07
CA ILE A 59 3.72 -7.73 5.84
C ILE A 59 4.11 -9.17 6.15
N CYS A 60 4.90 -9.44 7.19
CA CYS A 60 5.28 -10.81 7.53
C CYS A 60 4.08 -11.70 7.85
N ASN A 61 3.03 -11.14 8.44
CA ASN A 61 1.78 -11.86 8.70
C ASN A 61 1.00 -12.18 7.41
N THR A 62 1.28 -11.48 6.30
CA THR A 62 0.71 -11.81 4.98
C THR A 62 1.49 -12.90 4.25
N LEU A 63 2.75 -13.13 4.62
CA LEU A 63 3.62 -14.10 3.96
C LEU A 63 3.40 -15.51 4.50
N GLY A 64 3.46 -16.49 3.60
CA GLY A 64 3.63 -17.89 4.00
C GLY A 64 4.89 -18.08 4.86
N THR A 65 4.85 -19.04 5.80
CA THR A 65 5.92 -19.26 6.80
C THR A 65 7.32 -19.37 6.18
N TRP A 66 7.45 -20.04 5.04
CA TRP A 66 8.73 -20.26 4.36
C TRP A 66 8.86 -19.45 3.06
N SER A 67 8.04 -18.42 2.90
CA SER A 67 8.10 -17.57 1.72
C SER A 67 9.38 -16.73 1.71
N ILE A 68 9.84 -16.44 0.51
CA ILE A 68 10.82 -15.39 0.22
C ILE A 68 10.22 -14.62 -0.94
N ALA A 69 9.77 -13.39 -0.65
CA ALA A 69 8.99 -12.59 -1.56
C ALA A 69 9.79 -11.39 -2.08
N ARG A 70 9.74 -11.16 -3.39
CA ARG A 70 10.33 -10.02 -4.09
C ARG A 70 9.72 -8.70 -3.60
N LEU A 71 10.59 -7.72 -3.36
CA LEU A 71 10.23 -6.31 -3.13
C LEU A 71 10.69 -5.46 -4.34
N ALA A 72 10.37 -4.17 -4.31
CA ALA A 72 10.85 -3.21 -5.30
C ALA A 72 12.40 -3.18 -5.35
N ASP A 73 12.93 -2.75 -6.50
CA ASP A 73 14.37 -2.52 -6.72
C ASP A 73 15.28 -3.74 -6.43
N GLY A 74 14.72 -4.94 -6.52
CA GLY A 74 15.46 -6.19 -6.31
C GLY A 74 15.59 -6.59 -4.84
N GLY A 75 14.90 -5.92 -3.92
CA GLY A 75 14.84 -6.34 -2.51
C GLY A 75 14.07 -7.65 -2.30
N SER A 76 14.08 -8.14 -1.06
CA SER A 76 13.30 -9.32 -0.66
C SER A 76 12.82 -9.21 0.78
N MET A 77 11.70 -9.85 1.11
CA MET A 77 11.27 -10.10 2.48
C MET A 77 10.96 -11.58 2.69
N ASP A 78 11.47 -12.14 3.78
CA ASP A 78 11.19 -13.52 4.15
C ASP A 78 9.91 -13.63 5.01
N GLY A 79 9.31 -14.83 5.02
CA GLY A 79 8.25 -15.20 5.94
C GLY A 79 8.73 -15.46 7.37
N SER A 80 7.78 -15.78 8.26
CA SER A 80 8.03 -15.92 9.70
C SER A 80 8.96 -17.07 10.10
N GLY A 81 9.08 -18.11 9.29
CA GLY A 81 10.03 -19.22 9.49
C GLY A 81 11.50 -18.81 9.29
N TYR A 82 11.73 -17.63 8.71
CA TYR A 82 13.05 -17.03 8.48
C TYR A 82 13.15 -15.64 9.14
N ASP A 83 12.46 -15.45 10.27
CA ASP A 83 12.50 -14.24 11.10
C ASP A 83 12.06 -12.94 10.40
N CYS A 84 11.21 -13.03 9.36
CA CYS A 84 10.69 -11.87 8.66
C CYS A 84 11.78 -10.94 8.08
N LYS A 85 12.93 -11.50 7.69
CA LYS A 85 14.10 -10.72 7.30
C LYS A 85 13.87 -9.96 5.99
N VAL A 86 14.19 -8.67 6.01
CA VAL A 86 14.20 -7.81 4.81
C VAL A 86 15.64 -7.66 4.30
N ARG A 87 15.81 -7.66 2.98
CA ARG A 87 17.09 -7.41 2.30
C ARG A 87 16.88 -6.34 1.23
N GLY A 88 17.81 -5.39 1.16
CA GLY A 88 17.80 -4.34 0.14
C GLY A 88 18.08 -4.87 -1.27
N GLU A 89 18.85 -5.95 -1.38
CA GLU A 89 19.19 -6.60 -2.65
C GLU A 89 19.15 -8.11 -2.48
N ASP A 90 18.57 -8.79 -3.47
CA ASP A 90 18.52 -10.24 -3.55
C ASP A 90 18.51 -10.70 -5.02
N SER A 91 19.63 -11.28 -5.47
CA SER A 91 19.80 -11.73 -6.86
C SER A 91 19.25 -13.14 -7.11
N ARG A 92 18.70 -13.81 -6.10
CA ARG A 92 18.10 -15.14 -6.26
C ARG A 92 16.79 -15.05 -7.05
N GLY A 93 16.46 -16.09 -7.79
CA GLY A 93 15.08 -16.30 -8.25
C GLY A 93 14.21 -16.68 -7.05
N LEU A 94 13.12 -15.94 -6.86
CA LEU A 94 12.17 -16.07 -5.77
C LEU A 94 10.84 -16.65 -6.27
N GLY A 95 10.05 -17.19 -5.33
CA GLY A 95 8.77 -17.83 -5.66
C GLY A 95 7.58 -16.89 -5.63
N ASN A 96 7.72 -15.72 -4.98
CA ASN A 96 6.61 -14.83 -4.63
C ASN A 96 7.04 -13.35 -4.72
N ALA A 97 6.09 -12.42 -4.62
CA ALA A 97 6.32 -11.00 -4.47
C ALA A 97 5.37 -10.41 -3.42
N VAL A 98 5.77 -9.29 -2.82
CA VAL A 98 4.88 -8.48 -1.98
C VAL A 98 4.43 -7.28 -2.77
N CYS A 99 3.13 -7.18 -2.99
CA CYS A 99 2.51 -6.12 -3.77
C CYS A 99 1.55 -5.31 -2.92
N LYS A 100 1.33 -4.06 -3.32
CA LYS A 100 0.29 -3.18 -2.81
C LYS A 100 -0.53 -2.61 -3.96
N GLN A 101 -1.75 -2.20 -3.68
CA GLN A 101 -2.60 -1.55 -4.68
C GLN A 101 -1.92 -0.29 -5.23
N LEU A 102 -2.01 -0.09 -6.55
CA LEU A 102 -1.56 1.14 -7.18
C LEU A 102 -2.58 2.26 -6.92
N ASN A 103 -2.26 3.10 -5.95
CA ASN A 103 -3.00 4.34 -5.67
C ASN A 103 -2.18 5.53 -6.16
N ALA A 104 -2.51 6.01 -7.37
CA ALA A 104 -1.76 7.08 -8.02
C ALA A 104 -2.52 8.41 -8.00
N THR A 105 -1.79 9.49 -7.72
CA THR A 105 -2.24 10.88 -7.87
C THR A 105 -1.29 11.67 -8.76
N ILE A 106 -1.81 12.67 -9.47
CA ILE A 106 -1.01 13.54 -10.34
C ILE A 106 -0.81 14.90 -9.68
N THR A 107 0.44 15.36 -9.60
CA THR A 107 0.78 16.71 -9.16
C THR A 107 1.15 17.59 -10.35
N ASN A 108 0.95 18.90 -10.22
CA ASN A 108 1.31 19.91 -11.23
C ASN A 108 2.71 20.50 -11.01
N LYS A 109 3.65 19.69 -10.49
CA LYS A 109 5.02 20.10 -10.21
C LYS A 109 5.99 18.97 -10.53
N ASP A 110 7.06 19.30 -11.25
CA ASP A 110 8.13 18.35 -11.60
C ASP A 110 8.86 17.85 -10.35
N GLY A 111 9.01 16.52 -10.24
CA GLY A 111 9.78 15.85 -9.20
C GLY A 111 9.22 16.02 -7.78
N TYR A 112 7.94 16.32 -7.64
CA TYR A 112 7.33 16.58 -6.33
C TYR A 112 6.09 15.73 -6.08
N CYS A 113 6.08 15.09 -4.91
CA CYS A 113 4.92 14.42 -4.34
C CYS A 113 4.59 14.98 -2.94
N PRO A 114 3.31 15.03 -2.57
CA PRO A 114 2.89 15.43 -1.22
C PRO A 114 3.29 14.38 -0.18
N ASN A 115 3.20 14.74 1.10
CA ASN A 115 3.46 13.80 2.20
C ASN A 115 2.58 12.55 2.07
N GLY A 116 3.16 11.38 2.32
CA GLY A 116 2.50 10.09 2.12
C GLY A 116 2.54 9.57 0.69
N TYR A 117 3.28 10.24 -0.21
CA TYR A 117 3.47 9.81 -1.59
C TYR A 117 4.93 9.92 -2.02
N THR A 118 5.33 9.02 -2.91
CA THR A 118 6.62 9.04 -3.62
C THR A 118 6.37 9.08 -5.12
N LEU A 119 7.39 9.45 -5.90
CA LEU A 119 7.30 9.35 -7.37
C LEU A 119 7.11 7.88 -7.75
N ALA A 120 6.23 7.61 -8.72
CA ALA A 120 6.15 6.31 -9.37
C ALA A 120 7.49 6.00 -10.06
N THR A 121 7.94 4.75 -10.02
CA THR A 121 9.14 4.31 -10.75
C THR A 121 8.84 4.12 -12.24
N TYR A 122 9.88 3.98 -13.05
CA TYR A 122 9.71 3.56 -14.45
C TYR A 122 9.02 2.19 -14.56
N SER A 123 9.38 1.26 -13.67
CA SER A 123 8.81 -0.09 -13.64
C SER A 123 7.31 -0.07 -13.30
N ASP A 124 6.91 0.76 -12.33
CA ASP A 124 5.50 0.94 -11.98
C ASP A 124 4.71 1.42 -13.21
N ALA A 125 5.28 2.39 -13.94
CA ALA A 125 4.65 2.97 -15.11
C ALA A 125 4.49 1.97 -16.25
N VAL A 126 5.54 1.23 -16.59
CA VAL A 126 5.49 0.21 -17.65
C VAL A 126 4.52 -0.91 -17.29
N SER A 127 4.57 -1.37 -16.03
CA SER A 127 3.72 -2.47 -15.56
C SER A 127 2.26 -2.06 -15.40
N ASN A 128 1.94 -0.76 -15.35
CA ASN A 128 0.58 -0.27 -15.12
C ASN A 128 0.18 0.86 -16.09
N GLN A 129 0.70 0.85 -17.33
CA GLN A 129 0.55 1.96 -18.28
C GLN A 129 -0.92 2.33 -18.52
N ASP A 130 -1.79 1.34 -18.75
CA ASP A 130 -3.22 1.59 -19.00
C ASP A 130 -3.90 2.16 -17.76
N THR A 131 -3.61 1.63 -16.57
CA THR A 131 -4.17 2.10 -15.30
C THR A 131 -3.78 3.56 -15.04
N LEU A 132 -2.50 3.89 -15.23
CA LEU A 132 -2.00 5.24 -15.02
C LEU A 132 -2.49 6.21 -16.10
N CYS A 133 -2.49 5.81 -17.37
CA CYS A 133 -2.87 6.72 -18.45
C CYS A 133 -4.37 7.05 -18.44
N ASN A 134 -5.20 6.10 -18.02
CA ASN A 134 -6.63 6.30 -17.86
C ASN A 134 -7.01 6.91 -16.50
N ASN A 135 -6.04 7.27 -15.65
CA ASN A 135 -6.32 7.96 -14.40
C ASN A 135 -7.00 9.31 -14.71
N PRO A 136 -8.13 9.65 -14.05
CA PRO A 136 -8.89 10.85 -14.36
C PRO A 136 -8.15 12.18 -14.10
N GLN A 137 -7.05 12.15 -13.34
CA GLN A 137 -6.19 13.32 -13.12
C GLN A 137 -5.12 13.50 -14.21
N VAL A 138 -4.95 12.53 -15.11
CA VAL A 138 -4.04 12.63 -16.25
C VAL A 138 -4.72 13.41 -17.37
N GLY A 139 -4.27 14.64 -17.56
CA GLY A 139 -4.66 15.46 -18.71
C GLY A 139 -4.03 14.95 -20.01
N PRO A 140 -4.64 15.21 -21.18
CA PRO A 140 -4.17 14.70 -22.46
C PRO A 140 -2.74 15.11 -22.80
N TRP A 141 -2.31 16.29 -22.34
CA TRP A 141 -1.00 16.87 -22.66
C TRP A 141 -0.03 16.85 -21.49
N HIS A 142 -0.35 16.12 -20.41
CA HIS A 142 0.56 15.99 -19.29
C HIS A 142 1.85 15.29 -19.73
N ILE A 143 2.98 15.78 -19.24
CA ILE A 143 4.26 15.08 -19.25
C ILE A 143 4.67 15.02 -17.79
N MET A 144 4.73 13.80 -17.25
CA MET A 144 4.78 13.56 -15.82
C MET A 144 6.09 12.88 -15.45
N ARG A 145 6.78 13.43 -14.45
CA ARG A 145 8.01 12.88 -13.87
C ARG A 145 7.77 11.55 -13.17
N LEU A 146 8.71 10.64 -13.35
CA LEU A 146 8.90 9.40 -12.59
C LEU A 146 10.19 9.49 -11.76
N HIS A 147 10.36 8.60 -10.77
CA HIS A 147 11.49 8.62 -9.82
C HIS A 147 12.86 8.50 -10.52
N ASP A 148 12.99 7.53 -11.42
CA ASP A 148 14.27 7.09 -12.02
C ASP A 148 14.73 7.99 -13.18
N SER A 149 14.45 9.29 -13.10
CA SER A 149 14.58 10.26 -14.22
C SER A 149 13.63 10.00 -15.40
N GLY A 150 12.79 8.98 -15.32
CA GLY A 150 11.82 8.67 -16.37
C GLY A 150 10.69 9.70 -16.50
N SER A 151 9.90 9.53 -17.54
CA SER A 151 8.65 10.26 -17.74
C SER A 151 7.56 9.38 -18.34
N MET A 152 6.31 9.75 -18.08
CA MET A 152 5.15 9.22 -18.76
C MET A 152 4.32 10.38 -19.31
N ASP A 153 3.95 10.30 -20.58
CA ASP A 153 3.07 11.27 -21.21
C ASP A 153 1.59 10.92 -20.94
N GLY A 154 0.70 11.90 -21.12
CA GLY A 154 -0.74 11.70 -21.14
C GLY A 154 -1.26 11.11 -22.45
N PRO A 155 -2.57 10.82 -22.56
CA PRO A 155 -3.15 10.11 -23.68
C PRO A 155 -3.11 10.88 -25.01
N GLY A 156 -2.95 12.21 -25.00
CA GLY A 156 -2.74 13.01 -26.22
C GLY A 156 -1.38 12.79 -26.88
N TYR A 157 -0.45 12.15 -26.17
CA TYR A 157 0.86 11.73 -26.67
C TYR A 157 1.03 10.19 -26.56
N ASP A 158 -0.06 9.45 -26.70
CA ASP A 158 -0.11 7.98 -26.69
C ASP A 158 0.47 7.33 -25.42
N CYS A 159 0.35 8.02 -24.27
CA CYS A 159 0.80 7.51 -22.99
C CYS A 159 2.29 7.12 -22.96
N LYS A 160 3.13 7.71 -23.82
CA LYS A 160 4.51 7.26 -24.03
C LYS A 160 5.33 7.33 -22.74
N ILE A 161 6.00 6.22 -22.43
CA ILE A 161 6.88 6.10 -21.26
C ILE A 161 8.35 6.14 -21.73
N ARG A 162 9.18 6.93 -21.04
CA ARG A 162 10.62 7.02 -21.26
C ARG A 162 11.36 6.63 -19.99
N PRO A 163 12.43 5.83 -20.09
CA PRO A 163 13.27 5.50 -18.94
C PRO A 163 14.09 6.70 -18.46
N GLU A 164 14.33 7.68 -19.34
CA GLU A 164 15.07 8.90 -19.02
C GLU A 164 14.45 10.10 -19.76
N ASP A 165 14.29 11.21 -19.04
CA ASP A 165 13.82 12.49 -19.56
C ASP A 165 14.49 13.64 -18.79
N THR A 166 15.42 14.34 -19.41
CA THR A 166 16.20 15.39 -18.73
C THR A 166 15.54 16.77 -18.81
N ARG A 167 14.38 16.88 -19.47
CA ARG A 167 13.66 18.15 -19.62
C ARG A 167 13.02 18.54 -18.29
N ALA A 168 12.81 19.83 -18.07
CA ALA A 168 11.89 20.31 -17.04
C ALA A 168 10.45 19.97 -17.46
N LEU A 169 9.71 19.32 -16.56
CA LEU A 169 8.35 18.84 -16.82
C LEU A 169 7.32 19.69 -16.07
N GLY A 170 6.04 19.44 -16.37
CA GLY A 170 4.93 20.17 -15.75
C GLY A 170 4.29 19.43 -14.58
N ASN A 171 4.47 18.10 -14.49
CA ASN A 171 3.68 17.24 -13.61
C ASN A 171 4.53 16.11 -13.05
N SER A 172 3.99 15.37 -12.06
CA SER A 172 4.57 14.12 -11.56
C SER A 172 3.49 13.06 -11.33
N ILE A 173 3.84 11.78 -11.52
CA ILE A 173 3.02 10.66 -11.06
C ILE A 173 3.49 10.29 -9.66
N CYS A 174 2.57 10.35 -8.70
CA CYS A 174 2.84 10.05 -7.30
C CYS A 174 2.05 8.82 -6.86
N VAL A 175 2.72 7.87 -6.23
CA VAL A 175 2.11 6.66 -5.66
C VAL A 175 2.12 6.74 -4.14
N GLU A 176 1.06 6.23 -3.52
CA GLU A 176 0.92 6.21 -2.06
C GLU A 176 2.04 5.39 -1.42
N SER A 177 2.71 6.00 -0.43
CA SER A 177 3.68 5.34 0.43
C SER A 177 2.98 4.90 1.71
N LEU A 178 2.93 3.60 1.97
CA LEU A 178 2.24 3.05 3.14
C LEU A 178 3.08 3.20 4.42
#